data_AF-A0A538TME3-F1
#
_entry.id   AF-A0A538TME3-F1
#
_cell.length_a   1.000
_cell.length_b   1.000
_cell.length_c   1.000
_cell.angle_alpha   90.00
_cell.angle_beta   90.00
_cell.angle_gamma   90.00
#
_symmetry.space_group_name_H-M   'P 1'
#
loop_
_entity.id
_entity.type
_entity.pdbx_description
1 polymer ?
#
loop_
_entity_poly.entity_id
_entity_poly.type
_entity_poly.pdbx_seq_one_letter_code
_entity_poly.pdbx_strand_id
1 'polypeptide(L)'
;MSILVGRDSRVLVQGITGRDGSFHARQMKEYGTRVVAGVTPGKGGASIDGIPVFDSVEEAVAKTKANVSVVYVPAALAQDAIYEAVDAEIPLVVCITEGLPVRDMVEVATYLRGRSTRLIGPNCPGLISPGQCKVGIMPGFIHTPGRIGLVSRSGTLTYEVVWQLTRAGMGQSTCIGIGGDPIVGTRFVDTLALFEADDKTDAIVLIGEIGGSDEEDAAALIERHVSKPVVAFIAGQTAPPGRRMGHAGAIVSGGAGTAQEKMARFERAGVPVAKIPSEIPGLLAAGIAKRGPKGLRVVRGGRRKAAKPGGKKAAAGARKAAAGARKTAARRKTTKRKPIKTKRRSRP
;
A
#
# COMPACT_ATOMS: atom_id res chain seq x y z
N MET A 1 -10.85 10.51 -6.95
CA MET A 1 -10.11 10.76 -5.69
C MET A 1 -9.12 9.61 -5.54
N SER A 2 -8.72 9.17 -4.36
CA SER A 2 -8.29 7.77 -4.20
C SER A 2 -9.45 7.01 -3.55
N ILE A 3 -9.47 5.68 -3.63
CA ILE A 3 -10.50 4.88 -2.98
C ILE A 3 -10.03 4.44 -1.58
N LEU A 4 -10.97 4.41 -0.63
CA LEU A 4 -10.84 3.95 0.77
C LEU A 4 -9.85 4.72 1.67
N VAL A 5 -8.65 5.00 1.22
CA VAL A 5 -7.63 5.75 1.98
C VAL A 5 -7.06 6.94 1.20
N GLY A 6 -6.77 8.01 1.92
CA GLY A 6 -6.34 9.30 1.38
C GLY A 6 -5.66 10.17 2.44
N ARG A 7 -5.48 11.46 2.15
CA ARG A 7 -4.80 12.42 3.04
C ARG A 7 -5.56 12.69 4.35
N ASP A 8 -6.86 12.44 4.34
CA ASP A 8 -7.79 12.62 5.45
C ASP A 8 -7.87 11.38 6.37
N SER A 9 -7.32 10.25 5.94
CA SER A 9 -7.24 9.02 6.73
C SER A 9 -6.42 9.23 7.99
N ARG A 10 -7.00 8.88 9.14
CA ARG A 10 -6.40 8.90 10.48
C ARG A 10 -6.35 7.45 10.97
N VAL A 11 -5.16 6.88 10.93
CA VAL A 11 -4.94 5.45 11.12
C VAL A 11 -4.61 5.16 12.57
N LEU A 12 -5.30 4.19 13.16
CA LEU A 12 -4.91 3.57 14.42
C LEU A 12 -4.36 2.16 14.21
N VAL A 13 -3.43 1.75 15.05
CA VAL A 13 -2.72 0.46 14.93
C VAL A 13 -3.06 -0.44 16.11
N GLN A 14 -3.81 -1.51 15.89
CA GLN A 14 -4.08 -2.53 16.90
C GLN A 14 -2.90 -3.50 16.98
N GLY A 15 -2.35 -3.68 18.17
CA GLY A 15 -1.11 -4.43 18.39
C GLY A 15 0.15 -3.60 18.15
N ILE A 16 0.09 -2.26 18.30
CA ILE A 16 1.21 -1.35 18.00
C ILE A 16 2.49 -1.66 18.79
N THR A 17 2.38 -2.20 20.00
CA THR A 17 3.56 -2.50 20.83
C THR A 17 4.23 -3.82 20.49
N GLY A 18 3.65 -4.61 19.57
CA GLY A 18 4.27 -5.80 18.99
C GLY A 18 5.37 -5.43 17.99
N ARG A 19 6.19 -6.43 17.64
CA ARG A 19 7.31 -6.26 16.68
C ARG A 19 6.83 -5.69 15.35
N ASP A 20 5.84 -6.33 14.73
CA ASP A 20 5.41 -5.97 13.37
C ASP A 20 4.52 -4.72 13.38
N GLY A 21 3.68 -4.57 14.42
CA GLY A 21 2.87 -3.38 14.64
C GLY A 21 3.70 -2.10 14.78
N SER A 22 4.73 -2.12 15.63
CA SER A 22 5.62 -0.96 15.83
C SER A 22 6.46 -0.66 14.57
N PHE A 23 7.04 -1.69 13.96
CA PHE A 23 7.83 -1.55 12.74
C PHE A 23 7.01 -0.92 11.60
N HIS A 24 5.81 -1.43 11.33
CA HIS A 24 4.99 -0.91 10.25
C HIS A 24 4.30 0.41 10.60
N ALA A 25 3.99 0.70 11.87
CA ALA A 25 3.54 2.02 12.30
C ALA A 25 4.57 3.10 11.95
N ARG A 26 5.85 2.84 12.24
CA ARG A 26 6.96 3.72 11.87
C ARG A 26 7.06 3.92 10.36
N GLN A 27 7.06 2.83 9.60
CA GLN A 27 7.14 2.88 8.13
C GLN A 27 5.94 3.61 7.49
N MET A 28 4.74 3.47 8.05
CA MET A 28 3.57 4.23 7.60
C MET A 28 3.74 5.73 7.88
N LYS A 29 4.22 6.10 9.07
CA LYS A 29 4.50 7.49 9.43
C LYS A 29 5.59 8.10 8.55
N GLU A 30 6.69 7.37 8.30
CA GLU A 30 7.77 7.78 7.39
C GLU A 30 7.29 7.97 5.95
N TYR A 31 6.31 7.16 5.50
CA TYR A 31 5.68 7.33 4.20
C TYR A 31 4.79 8.57 4.10
N GLY A 32 4.35 9.12 5.24
CA GLY A 32 3.44 10.27 5.32
C GLY A 32 2.00 9.93 5.73
N THR A 33 1.72 8.68 6.08
CA THR A 33 0.42 8.29 6.65
C THR A 33 0.24 8.96 8.02
N ARG A 34 -0.96 9.51 8.27
CA ARG A 34 -1.30 10.08 9.57
C ARG A 34 -1.71 8.98 10.55
N VAL A 35 -0.70 8.36 11.18
CA VAL A 35 -0.90 7.40 12.28
C VAL A 35 -1.16 8.19 13.57
N VAL A 36 -2.38 8.09 14.12
CA VAL A 36 -2.85 8.94 15.22
C VAL A 36 -2.91 8.24 16.57
N ALA A 37 -2.99 6.90 16.57
CA ALA A 37 -3.16 6.11 17.78
C ALA A 37 -2.58 4.71 17.58
N GLY A 38 -2.25 4.06 18.68
CA GLY A 38 -2.14 2.61 18.72
C GLY A 38 -2.91 2.05 19.91
N VAL A 39 -3.25 0.77 19.82
CA VAL A 39 -3.99 0.06 20.86
C VAL A 39 -3.18 -1.16 21.28
N THR A 40 -2.98 -1.31 22.58
CA THR A 40 -2.53 -2.55 23.20
C THR A 40 -3.09 -2.58 24.61
N PRO A 41 -4.03 -3.50 24.90
CA PRO A 41 -4.60 -3.64 26.24
C PRO A 41 -3.53 -3.80 27.32
N GLY A 42 -3.69 -3.05 28.42
CA GLY A 42 -2.74 -3.01 29.54
C GLY A 42 -1.53 -2.11 29.32
N LYS A 43 -1.50 -1.32 28.24
CA LYS A 43 -0.41 -0.39 27.90
C LYS A 43 -0.90 1.02 27.56
N GLY A 44 -2.13 1.36 27.94
CA GLY A 44 -2.66 2.72 27.84
C GLY A 44 -1.75 3.75 28.51
N GLY A 45 -1.61 4.92 27.88
CA GLY A 45 -0.71 5.99 28.33
C GLY A 45 0.74 5.86 27.86
N ALA A 46 1.13 4.73 27.26
CA ALA A 46 2.44 4.61 26.62
C ALA A 46 2.51 5.40 25.30
N SER A 47 3.71 5.46 24.72
CA SER A 47 3.94 6.06 23.39
C SER A 47 4.96 5.25 22.60
N ILE A 48 4.66 4.95 21.33
CA ILE A 48 5.55 4.28 20.37
C ILE A 48 5.86 5.23 19.23
N ASP A 49 7.12 5.61 19.05
CA ASP A 49 7.55 6.55 17.99
C ASP A 49 6.73 7.88 17.98
N GLY A 50 6.32 8.33 19.17
CA GLY A 50 5.49 9.53 19.37
C GLY A 50 4.01 9.33 19.04
N ILE A 51 3.54 8.09 18.89
CA ILE A 51 2.14 7.73 18.70
C ILE A 51 1.57 7.30 20.07
N PRO A 52 0.51 7.95 20.58
CA PRO A 52 -0.10 7.59 21.86
C PRO A 52 -0.73 6.20 21.80
N VAL A 53 -0.54 5.42 22.87
CA VAL A 53 -1.11 4.08 23.04
C VAL A 53 -2.29 4.16 24.00
N PHE A 54 -3.38 3.49 23.64
CA PHE A 54 -4.61 3.38 24.41
C PHE A 54 -4.88 1.91 24.76
N ASP A 55 -5.70 1.70 25.78
CA ASP A 55 -6.10 0.34 26.18
C ASP A 55 -7.19 -0.24 25.28
N SER A 56 -8.05 0.61 24.71
CA SER A 56 -9.13 0.22 23.79
C SER A 56 -9.20 1.08 22.53
N VAL A 57 -9.81 0.52 21.48
CA VAL A 57 -10.12 1.21 20.23
C VAL A 57 -11.14 2.33 20.45
N GLU A 58 -12.16 2.10 21.29
CA GLU A 58 -13.16 3.11 21.64
C GLU A 58 -12.50 4.38 22.20
N GLU A 59 -11.60 4.23 23.18
CA GLU A 59 -10.88 5.35 23.79
C GLU A 59 -10.01 6.09 22.74
N ALA A 60 -9.29 5.31 21.92
CA ALA A 60 -8.46 5.85 20.86
C ALA A 60 -9.28 6.66 19.85
N VAL A 61 -10.43 6.15 19.40
CA VAL A 61 -11.33 6.83 18.47
C VAL A 61 -11.92 8.08 19.10
N ALA A 62 -12.37 8.03 20.36
CA ALA A 62 -12.95 9.17 21.06
C ALA A 62 -11.99 10.37 21.08
N LYS A 63 -10.70 10.12 21.36
CA LYS A 63 -9.65 11.14 21.50
C LYS A 63 -9.03 11.58 20.17
N THR A 64 -8.89 10.68 19.21
CA THR A 64 -8.11 10.95 17.97
C THR A 64 -8.94 11.05 16.70
N LYS A 65 -10.23 10.66 16.79
CA LYS A 65 -11.16 10.54 15.68
C LYS A 65 -10.63 9.64 14.56
N ALA A 66 -9.86 8.60 14.91
CA ALA A 66 -9.36 7.63 13.93
C ALA A 66 -10.52 7.06 13.10
N ASN A 67 -10.30 6.91 11.79
CA ASN A 67 -11.30 6.40 10.86
C ASN A 67 -10.80 5.22 10.00
N VAL A 68 -9.58 4.75 10.29
CA VAL A 68 -9.02 3.53 9.74
C VAL A 68 -8.33 2.77 10.85
N SER A 69 -8.56 1.47 10.94
CA SER A 69 -7.86 0.56 11.86
C SER A 69 -7.04 -0.44 11.08
N VAL A 70 -5.79 -0.67 11.49
CA VAL A 70 -4.96 -1.75 10.97
C VAL A 70 -4.58 -2.73 12.08
N VAL A 71 -4.80 -4.01 11.82
CA VAL A 71 -4.66 -5.10 12.78
C VAL A 71 -3.35 -5.87 12.52
N TYR A 72 -2.49 -5.88 13.54
CA TYR A 72 -1.23 -6.63 13.59
C TYR A 72 -1.16 -7.62 14.76
N VAL A 73 -2.31 -7.93 15.37
CA VAL A 73 -2.37 -8.89 16.49
C VAL A 73 -2.25 -10.33 15.98
N PRO A 74 -1.79 -11.28 16.82
CA PRO A 74 -1.77 -12.71 16.47
C PRO A 74 -3.14 -13.24 16.03
N ALA A 75 -3.17 -14.30 15.20
CA ALA A 75 -4.39 -14.85 14.62
C ALA A 75 -5.48 -15.17 15.66
N ALA A 76 -5.11 -15.74 16.80
CA ALA A 76 -6.03 -16.08 17.90
C ALA A 76 -6.74 -14.86 18.53
N LEU A 77 -6.24 -13.64 18.28
CA LEU A 77 -6.80 -12.39 18.82
C LEU A 77 -7.42 -11.51 17.71
N ALA A 78 -7.30 -11.92 16.45
CA ALA A 78 -7.63 -11.05 15.32
C ALA A 78 -9.15 -10.89 15.13
N GLN A 79 -9.96 -11.90 15.46
CA GLN A 79 -11.43 -11.81 15.45
C GLN A 79 -11.90 -10.70 16.41
N ASP A 80 -11.48 -10.77 17.68
CA ASP A 80 -11.87 -9.79 18.69
C ASP A 80 -11.38 -8.37 18.34
N ALA A 81 -10.15 -8.24 17.82
CA ALA A 81 -9.64 -6.95 17.35
C ALA A 81 -10.44 -6.37 16.17
N ILE A 82 -11.00 -7.23 15.31
CA ILE A 82 -11.91 -6.78 14.25
C ILE A 82 -13.24 -6.33 14.85
N TYR A 83 -13.82 -7.10 15.78
CA TYR A 83 -15.07 -6.73 16.46
C TYR A 83 -14.93 -5.41 17.22
N GLU A 84 -13.85 -5.22 17.96
CA GLU A 84 -13.59 -3.98 18.72
C GLU A 84 -13.57 -2.75 17.80
N ALA A 85 -12.96 -2.87 16.61
CA ALA A 85 -12.94 -1.78 15.64
C ALA A 85 -14.29 -1.55 14.96
N VAL A 86 -15.07 -2.61 14.73
CA VAL A 86 -16.42 -2.52 14.19
C VAL A 86 -17.37 -1.85 15.19
N ASP A 87 -17.27 -2.21 16.47
CA ASP A 87 -18.09 -1.66 17.55
C ASP A 87 -17.75 -0.20 17.85
N ALA A 88 -16.50 0.21 17.66
CA ALA A 88 -16.08 1.61 17.67
C ALA A 88 -16.44 2.38 16.37
N GLU A 89 -17.29 1.80 15.51
CA GLU A 89 -17.81 2.37 14.27
C GLU A 89 -16.73 2.85 13.28
N ILE A 90 -15.57 2.20 13.27
CA ILE A 90 -14.51 2.56 12.34
C ILE A 90 -14.93 2.19 10.92
N PRO A 91 -14.93 3.14 9.96
CA PRO A 91 -15.38 2.86 8.60
C PRO A 91 -14.56 1.81 7.84
N LEU A 92 -13.25 1.72 8.11
CA LEU A 92 -12.35 0.79 7.43
C LEU A 92 -11.43 0.06 8.41
N VAL A 93 -11.48 -1.27 8.37
CA VAL A 93 -10.56 -2.16 9.10
C VAL A 93 -9.70 -2.92 8.09
N VAL A 94 -8.39 -2.99 8.34
CA VAL A 94 -7.41 -3.70 7.51
C VAL A 94 -6.74 -4.76 8.37
N CYS A 95 -7.05 -6.03 8.12
CA CYS A 95 -6.46 -7.14 8.85
C CYS A 95 -5.28 -7.72 8.07
N ILE A 96 -4.06 -7.52 8.58
CA ILE A 96 -2.84 -8.02 7.95
C ILE A 96 -2.60 -9.48 8.32
N THR A 97 -2.99 -9.84 9.54
CA THR A 97 -2.72 -11.15 10.16
C THR A 97 -3.14 -12.31 9.27
N GLU A 98 -2.23 -13.25 9.09
CA GLU A 98 -2.45 -14.52 8.41
C GLU A 98 -2.75 -15.63 9.44
N GLY A 99 -3.49 -16.66 9.01
CA GLY A 99 -3.71 -17.87 9.80
C GLY A 99 -4.91 -17.82 10.74
N LEU A 100 -5.85 -16.91 10.49
CA LEU A 100 -7.14 -16.94 11.17
C LEU A 100 -7.87 -18.25 10.82
N PRO A 101 -8.49 -18.94 11.79
CA PRO A 101 -9.39 -20.03 11.51
C PRO A 101 -10.52 -19.58 10.56
N VAL A 102 -10.86 -20.43 9.58
CA VAL A 102 -11.95 -20.14 8.63
C VAL A 102 -13.28 -19.92 9.37
N ARG A 103 -13.52 -20.65 10.46
CA ARG A 103 -14.71 -20.49 11.32
C ARG A 103 -14.82 -19.06 11.85
N ASP A 104 -13.74 -18.52 12.39
CA ASP A 104 -13.72 -17.15 12.93
C ASP A 104 -14.06 -16.15 11.83
N MET A 105 -13.56 -16.36 10.61
CA MET A 105 -13.91 -15.51 9.47
C MET A 105 -15.36 -15.66 8.98
N VAL A 106 -16.02 -16.82 9.16
CA VAL A 106 -17.47 -16.95 8.94
C VAL A 106 -18.25 -16.10 9.94
N GLU A 107 -17.84 -16.11 11.20
CA GLU A 107 -18.45 -15.32 12.25
C GLU A 107 -18.20 -13.82 12.01
N VAL A 108 -16.98 -13.41 11.63
CA VAL A 108 -16.65 -12.04 11.23
C VAL A 108 -17.48 -11.57 10.05
N ALA A 109 -17.59 -12.40 8.99
CA ALA A 109 -18.40 -12.06 7.83
C ALA A 109 -19.88 -11.88 8.21
N THR A 110 -20.39 -12.68 9.15
CA THR A 110 -21.76 -12.54 9.67
C THR A 110 -21.90 -11.26 10.51
N TYR A 111 -20.91 -10.96 11.35
CA TYR A 111 -20.88 -9.75 12.17
C TYR A 111 -20.85 -8.48 11.31
N LEU A 112 -20.14 -8.47 10.18
CA LEU A 112 -20.10 -7.28 9.32
C LEU A 112 -21.43 -7.00 8.60
N ARG A 113 -22.36 -7.97 8.49
CA ARG A 113 -23.63 -7.79 7.77
C ARG A 113 -24.48 -6.71 8.44
N GLY A 114 -24.96 -5.77 7.62
CA GLY A 114 -25.80 -4.65 8.08
C GLY A 114 -25.04 -3.55 8.81
N ARG A 115 -23.71 -3.66 8.96
CA ARG A 115 -22.85 -2.63 9.55
C ARG A 115 -22.13 -1.85 8.46
N SER A 116 -21.73 -0.61 8.77
CA SER A 116 -21.07 0.29 7.80
C SER A 116 -19.58 0.03 7.62
N THR A 117 -18.96 -0.70 8.53
CA THR A 117 -17.53 -1.00 8.50
C THR A 117 -17.18 -1.93 7.33
N ARG A 118 -16.18 -1.54 6.55
CA ARG A 118 -15.55 -2.38 5.53
C ARG A 118 -14.30 -3.07 6.09
N LEU A 119 -14.14 -4.36 5.82
CA LEU A 119 -12.93 -5.11 6.13
C LEU A 119 -12.11 -5.40 4.86
N ILE A 120 -10.80 -5.15 4.92
CA ILE A 120 -9.80 -5.59 3.93
C ILE A 120 -8.95 -6.68 4.60
N GLY A 121 -8.71 -7.79 3.90
CA GLY A 121 -8.08 -8.97 4.48
C GLY A 121 -9.10 -9.96 5.07
N PRO A 122 -8.68 -10.90 5.95
CA PRO A 122 -7.34 -11.04 6.54
C PRO A 122 -6.27 -11.53 5.53
N ASN A 123 -5.08 -11.86 6.02
CA ASN A 123 -3.97 -12.39 5.21
C ASN A 123 -3.68 -11.53 3.98
N CYS A 124 -3.46 -10.23 4.20
CA CYS A 124 -3.31 -9.27 3.13
C CYS A 124 -2.15 -8.30 3.37
N PRO A 125 -1.58 -7.71 2.31
CA PRO A 125 -0.56 -6.67 2.45
C PRO A 125 -1.14 -5.31 2.87
N GLY A 126 -2.48 -5.17 2.90
CA GLY A 126 -3.22 -3.94 3.12
C GLY A 126 -3.48 -3.15 1.83
N LEU A 127 -3.49 -1.82 1.91
CA LEU A 127 -3.77 -0.93 0.78
C LEU A 127 -2.90 0.33 0.79
N ILE A 128 -2.68 0.89 -0.40
CA ILE A 128 -1.86 2.10 -0.59
C ILE A 128 -2.44 2.98 -1.69
N SER A 129 -2.62 4.25 -1.36
CA SER A 129 -2.90 5.34 -2.31
C SER A 129 -1.62 6.15 -2.46
N PRO A 130 -0.84 5.98 -3.55
CA PRO A 130 0.53 6.48 -3.62
C PRO A 130 0.64 7.99 -3.39
N GLY A 131 1.62 8.41 -2.59
CA GLY A 131 1.85 9.81 -2.23
C GLY A 131 0.80 10.42 -1.30
N GLN A 132 -0.11 9.60 -0.75
CA GLN A 132 -1.16 10.04 0.16
C GLN A 132 -1.20 9.23 1.45
N CYS A 133 -1.46 7.93 1.37
CA CYS A 133 -1.65 7.08 2.54
C CYS A 133 -1.30 5.63 2.22
N LYS A 134 -0.55 4.99 3.11
CA LYS A 134 -0.24 3.56 3.11
C LYS A 134 -0.73 2.96 4.42
N VAL A 135 -1.51 1.89 4.34
CA VAL A 135 -2.01 1.12 5.48
C VAL A 135 -1.66 -0.34 5.25
N GLY A 136 -0.74 -0.90 6.06
CA GLY A 136 -0.24 -2.26 5.89
C GLY A 136 1.25 -2.34 5.58
N ILE A 137 1.66 -3.44 4.97
CA ILE A 137 3.07 -3.88 4.91
C ILE A 137 3.76 -3.65 3.56
N MET A 138 3.04 -3.10 2.57
CA MET A 138 3.61 -2.84 1.25
C MET A 138 4.83 -1.90 1.29
N PRO A 139 5.86 -2.12 0.45
CA PRO A 139 6.97 -1.19 0.33
C PRO A 139 6.52 0.09 -0.41
N GLY A 140 6.59 1.25 0.25
CA GLY A 140 6.10 2.50 -0.33
C GLY A 140 6.89 2.98 -1.56
N PHE A 141 8.19 2.70 -1.61
CA PHE A 141 9.13 3.27 -2.60
C PHE A 141 8.96 2.75 -4.03
N ILE A 142 8.31 1.59 -4.23
CA ILE A 142 8.04 1.05 -5.57
C ILE A 142 6.79 1.67 -6.21
N HIS A 143 5.98 2.39 -5.43
CA HIS A 143 4.73 2.98 -5.86
C HIS A 143 4.94 4.42 -6.34
N THR A 144 4.22 4.80 -7.40
CA THR A 144 4.20 6.18 -7.90
C THR A 144 2.76 6.61 -8.18
N PRO A 145 2.36 7.87 -7.89
CA PRO A 145 1.03 8.33 -8.22
C PRO A 145 0.72 8.19 -9.71
N GLY A 146 -0.41 7.59 -10.03
CA GLY A 146 -0.86 7.32 -11.40
C GLY A 146 -2.36 7.09 -11.48
N ARG A 147 -2.80 6.46 -12.58
CA ARG A 147 -4.23 6.30 -12.89
C ARG A 147 -4.67 4.84 -13.05
N ILE A 148 -3.82 3.89 -12.64
CA ILE A 148 -4.14 2.46 -12.68
C ILE A 148 -4.63 2.01 -11.31
N GLY A 149 -5.82 1.43 -11.22
CA GLY A 149 -6.31 0.73 -10.04
C GLY A 149 -5.74 -0.69 -10.00
N LEU A 150 -5.39 -1.19 -8.82
CA LEU A 150 -4.88 -2.55 -8.69
C LEU A 150 -5.56 -3.26 -7.53
N VAL A 151 -6.13 -4.44 -7.79
CA VAL A 151 -6.63 -5.36 -6.76
C VAL A 151 -5.95 -6.72 -6.89
N SER A 152 -5.61 -7.34 -5.76
CA SER A 152 -4.90 -8.61 -5.73
C SER A 152 -5.17 -9.43 -4.47
N ARG A 153 -5.13 -10.76 -4.60
CA ARG A 153 -5.10 -11.68 -3.45
C ARG A 153 -3.69 -11.83 -2.85
N SER A 154 -2.65 -11.64 -3.66
CA SER A 154 -1.26 -11.90 -3.29
C SER A 154 -0.47 -10.65 -2.90
N GLY A 155 0.37 -10.76 -1.87
CA GLY A 155 1.29 -9.70 -1.45
C GLY A 155 2.39 -9.40 -2.46
N THR A 156 3.40 -10.26 -2.55
CA THR A 156 4.62 -9.99 -3.35
C THR A 156 4.37 -9.92 -4.85
N LEU A 157 3.39 -10.66 -5.37
CA LEU A 157 3.00 -10.56 -6.78
C LEU A 157 2.39 -9.17 -7.09
N THR A 158 1.68 -8.56 -6.13
CA THR A 158 1.25 -7.17 -6.26
C THR A 158 2.44 -6.24 -6.42
N TYR A 159 3.53 -6.48 -5.67
CA TYR A 159 4.71 -5.61 -5.70
C TYR A 159 5.40 -5.67 -7.06
N GLU A 160 5.48 -6.87 -7.65
CA GLU A 160 6.01 -7.05 -8.99
C GLU A 160 5.19 -6.28 -10.03
N VAL A 161 3.86 -6.41 -10.01
CA VAL A 161 3.00 -5.68 -10.95
C VAL A 161 3.07 -4.17 -10.74
N VAL A 162 3.07 -3.71 -9.49
CA VAL A 162 3.31 -2.29 -9.15
C VAL A 162 4.62 -1.81 -9.75
N TRP A 163 5.70 -2.59 -9.61
CA TRP A 163 7.01 -2.24 -10.16
C TRP A 163 6.99 -2.13 -11.68
N GLN A 164 6.34 -3.07 -12.38
CA GLN A 164 6.16 -3.01 -13.84
C GLN A 164 5.39 -1.76 -14.27
N LEU A 165 4.28 -1.44 -13.59
CA LEU A 165 3.48 -0.24 -13.86
C LEU A 165 4.25 1.05 -13.61
N THR A 166 4.99 1.13 -12.51
CA THR A 166 5.84 2.28 -12.18
C THR A 166 6.94 2.47 -13.21
N ARG A 167 7.63 1.40 -13.62
CA ARG A 167 8.68 1.46 -14.66
C ARG A 167 8.15 1.85 -16.04
N ALA A 168 6.90 1.49 -16.34
CA ALA A 168 6.20 1.92 -17.54
C ALA A 168 5.68 3.37 -17.46
N GLY A 169 5.86 4.07 -16.33
CA GLY A 169 5.41 5.44 -16.13
C GLY A 169 3.89 5.59 -15.96
N MET A 170 3.18 4.49 -15.69
CA MET A 170 1.72 4.50 -15.52
C MET A 170 1.29 4.88 -14.10
N GLY A 171 2.07 4.44 -13.10
CA GLY A 171 1.79 4.63 -11.68
C GLY A 171 0.47 3.99 -11.24
N GLN A 172 0.07 4.22 -9.99
CA GLN A 172 -1.14 3.65 -9.39
C GLN A 172 -2.01 4.72 -8.74
N SER A 173 -3.32 4.53 -8.83
CA SER A 173 -4.34 5.34 -8.16
C SER A 173 -4.50 4.88 -6.72
N THR A 174 -4.91 3.62 -6.55
CA THR A 174 -4.89 2.87 -5.29
C THR A 174 -4.58 1.39 -5.60
N CYS A 175 -3.75 0.76 -4.77
CA CYS A 175 -3.53 -0.69 -4.77
C CYS A 175 -4.17 -1.29 -3.52
N ILE A 176 -4.95 -2.37 -3.68
CA ILE A 176 -5.64 -3.08 -2.59
C ILE A 176 -5.27 -4.56 -2.65
N GLY A 177 -4.62 -5.05 -1.59
CA GLY A 177 -4.52 -6.47 -1.34
C GLY A 177 -5.74 -6.94 -0.55
N ILE A 178 -6.62 -7.72 -1.16
CA ILE A 178 -7.87 -8.19 -0.53
C ILE A 178 -7.66 -9.41 0.38
N GLY A 179 -6.59 -10.17 0.13
CA GLY A 179 -6.15 -11.28 0.97
C GLY A 179 -6.20 -12.66 0.32
N GLY A 180 -5.37 -13.57 0.83
CA GLY A 180 -5.23 -14.95 0.34
C GLY A 180 -6.15 -15.97 1.03
N ASP A 181 -6.91 -15.56 2.02
CA ASP A 181 -7.76 -16.49 2.78
C ASP A 181 -9.02 -16.90 1.98
N PRO A 182 -9.68 -18.04 2.33
CA PRO A 182 -10.90 -18.49 1.65
C PRO A 182 -12.10 -17.54 1.85
N ILE A 183 -12.14 -16.84 2.98
CA ILE A 183 -13.15 -15.85 3.33
C ILE A 183 -12.41 -14.55 3.63
N VAL A 184 -12.71 -13.52 2.86
CA VAL A 184 -12.16 -12.17 3.02
C VAL A 184 -13.29 -11.18 3.20
N GLY A 185 -12.99 -10.01 3.78
CA GLY A 185 -13.98 -8.96 4.02
C GLY A 185 -14.42 -8.22 2.76
N THR A 186 -13.48 -7.92 1.86
CA THR A 186 -13.74 -7.21 0.60
C THR A 186 -13.29 -8.10 -0.55
N ARG A 187 -14.15 -8.30 -1.54
CA ARG A 187 -13.94 -9.20 -2.68
C ARG A 187 -13.56 -8.43 -3.94
N PHE A 188 -13.20 -9.13 -5.01
CA PHE A 188 -12.92 -8.48 -6.30
C PHE A 188 -14.08 -7.62 -6.79
N VAL A 189 -15.31 -8.14 -6.74
CA VAL A 189 -16.53 -7.44 -7.16
C VAL A 189 -16.71 -6.08 -6.45
N ASP A 190 -16.39 -6.02 -5.15
CA ASP A 190 -16.47 -4.79 -4.37
C ASP A 190 -15.43 -3.76 -4.84
N THR A 191 -14.18 -4.21 -5.02
CA THR A 191 -13.10 -3.32 -5.47
C THR A 191 -13.31 -2.81 -6.89
N LEU A 192 -13.86 -3.63 -7.78
CA LEU A 192 -14.19 -3.25 -9.15
C LEU A 192 -15.24 -2.14 -9.16
N ALA A 193 -16.28 -2.25 -8.32
CA ALA A 193 -17.28 -1.19 -8.18
C ALA A 193 -16.67 0.12 -7.66
N LEU A 194 -15.77 0.05 -6.68
CA LEU A 194 -15.05 1.22 -6.17
C LEU A 194 -14.17 1.87 -7.25
N PHE A 195 -13.42 1.06 -8.00
CA PHE A 195 -12.58 1.57 -9.08
C PHE A 195 -13.40 2.13 -10.23
N GLU A 196 -14.52 1.52 -10.61
CA GLU A 196 -15.44 2.04 -11.63
C GLU A 196 -15.94 3.44 -11.25
N ALA A 197 -16.30 3.64 -9.97
CA ALA A 197 -16.77 4.93 -9.47
C ALA A 197 -15.67 6.00 -9.32
N ASP A 198 -14.37 5.64 -9.35
CA ASP A 198 -13.29 6.61 -9.15
C ASP A 198 -12.79 7.27 -10.45
N ASP A 199 -13.12 8.54 -10.66
CA ASP A 199 -12.65 9.36 -11.80
C ASP A 199 -11.12 9.51 -11.92
N LYS A 200 -10.33 9.12 -10.91
CA LYS A 200 -8.87 9.11 -10.99
C LYS A 200 -8.29 7.75 -11.40
N THR A 201 -9.12 6.72 -11.52
CA THR A 201 -8.77 5.42 -12.09
C THR A 201 -9.26 5.34 -13.53
N ASP A 202 -8.34 5.16 -14.48
CA ASP A 202 -8.64 5.03 -15.91
C ASP A 202 -8.73 3.57 -16.35
N ALA A 203 -7.99 2.67 -15.70
CA ALA A 203 -7.94 1.25 -15.99
C ALA A 203 -7.57 0.45 -14.72
N ILE A 204 -7.88 -0.85 -14.72
CA ILE A 204 -7.80 -1.71 -13.54
C ILE A 204 -6.94 -2.94 -13.86
N VAL A 205 -6.09 -3.33 -12.92
CA VAL A 205 -5.41 -4.62 -12.91
C VAL A 205 -6.03 -5.49 -11.82
N LEU A 206 -6.40 -6.72 -12.20
CA LEU A 206 -6.91 -7.74 -11.29
C LEU A 206 -5.92 -8.91 -11.25
N ILE A 207 -5.41 -9.23 -10.05
CA ILE A 207 -4.48 -10.33 -9.84
C ILE A 207 -5.16 -11.40 -8.98
N GLY A 208 -5.65 -12.43 -9.65
CA GLY A 208 -6.28 -13.59 -9.04
C GLY A 208 -5.32 -14.76 -8.85
N GLU A 209 -5.86 -15.83 -8.28
CA GLU A 209 -5.17 -17.11 -8.09
C GLU A 209 -6.15 -18.28 -8.22
N ILE A 210 -5.64 -19.50 -8.12
CA ILE A 210 -6.47 -20.71 -8.06
C ILE A 210 -7.36 -20.74 -6.80
N GLY A 211 -8.47 -21.47 -6.87
CA GLY A 211 -9.37 -21.71 -5.74
C GLY A 211 -10.53 -20.72 -5.64
N GLY A 212 -11.69 -21.23 -5.21
CA GLY A 212 -12.95 -20.47 -5.16
C GLY A 212 -13.43 -20.00 -6.53
N SER A 213 -14.42 -19.10 -6.55
CA SER A 213 -15.04 -18.57 -7.76
C SER A 213 -15.04 -17.03 -7.86
N ASP A 214 -14.25 -16.34 -7.03
CA ASP A 214 -14.32 -14.88 -6.91
C ASP A 214 -13.91 -14.16 -8.21
N GLU A 215 -12.93 -14.73 -8.92
CA GLU A 215 -12.51 -14.28 -10.24
C GLU A 215 -13.60 -14.44 -11.31
N GLU A 216 -14.37 -15.53 -11.27
CA GLU A 216 -15.47 -15.78 -12.19
C GLU A 216 -16.64 -14.83 -11.96
N ASP A 217 -16.95 -14.53 -10.69
CA ASP A 217 -17.91 -13.51 -10.28
C ASP A 217 -17.45 -12.12 -10.75
N ALA A 218 -16.15 -11.82 -10.60
CA ALA A 218 -15.56 -10.58 -11.07
C ALA A 218 -15.67 -10.44 -12.60
N ALA A 219 -15.38 -11.49 -13.37
CA ALA A 219 -15.56 -11.49 -14.81
C ALA A 219 -17.02 -11.23 -15.22
N ALA A 220 -17.98 -11.84 -14.53
CA ALA A 220 -19.40 -11.62 -14.78
C ALA A 220 -19.85 -10.18 -14.44
N LEU A 221 -19.27 -9.57 -13.41
CA LEU A 221 -19.51 -8.17 -13.08
C LEU A 221 -18.91 -7.23 -14.14
N ILE A 222 -17.69 -7.52 -14.60
CA ILE A 222 -16.99 -6.72 -15.60
C ILE A 222 -17.80 -6.61 -16.88
N GLU A 223 -18.30 -7.74 -17.38
CA GLU A 223 -19.12 -7.81 -18.59
C GLU A 223 -20.37 -6.91 -18.53
N ARG A 224 -20.95 -6.74 -17.33
CA ARG A 224 -22.23 -6.05 -17.15
C ARG A 224 -22.11 -4.60 -16.70
N HIS A 225 -21.10 -4.27 -15.90
CA HIS A 225 -21.10 -3.03 -15.12
C HIS A 225 -19.76 -2.29 -15.10
N VAL A 226 -18.64 -2.89 -15.53
CA VAL A 226 -17.34 -2.21 -15.49
C VAL A 226 -17.02 -1.69 -16.89
N SER A 227 -16.97 -0.37 -17.01
CA SER A 227 -16.71 0.29 -18.29
C SER A 227 -15.21 0.51 -18.51
N LYS A 228 -14.43 0.60 -17.42
CA LYS A 228 -12.97 0.81 -17.46
C LYS A 228 -12.25 -0.43 -18.01
N PRO A 229 -11.18 -0.25 -18.81
CA PRO A 229 -10.37 -1.38 -19.26
C PRO A 229 -9.82 -2.14 -18.06
N VAL A 230 -9.96 -3.47 -18.10
CA VAL A 230 -9.41 -4.39 -17.10
C VAL A 230 -8.38 -5.29 -17.76
N VAL A 231 -7.28 -5.58 -17.06
CA VAL A 231 -6.33 -6.64 -17.40
C VAL A 231 -6.26 -7.60 -16.21
N ALA A 232 -6.34 -8.89 -16.48
CA ALA A 232 -6.25 -9.92 -15.46
C ALA A 232 -4.90 -10.66 -15.50
N PHE A 233 -4.46 -11.15 -14.35
CA PHE A 233 -3.40 -12.16 -14.23
C PHE A 233 -3.85 -13.23 -13.23
N ILE A 234 -3.69 -14.51 -13.57
CA ILE A 234 -4.08 -15.63 -12.71
C ILE A 234 -2.85 -16.45 -12.36
N ALA A 235 -2.52 -16.47 -11.06
CA ALA A 235 -1.44 -17.29 -10.51
C ALA A 235 -1.88 -18.76 -10.37
N GLY A 236 -0.89 -19.68 -10.32
CA GLY A 236 -1.14 -21.10 -10.08
C GLY A 236 -1.48 -21.93 -11.32
N GLN A 237 -1.16 -21.45 -12.52
CA GLN A 237 -1.42 -22.16 -13.80
C GLN A 237 -0.81 -23.57 -13.88
N THR A 238 0.29 -23.81 -13.16
CA THR A 238 1.00 -25.09 -13.09
C THR A 238 0.79 -25.82 -11.77
N ALA A 239 -0.22 -25.42 -10.98
CA ALA A 239 -0.47 -26.03 -9.68
C ALA A 239 -1.05 -27.45 -9.84
N PRO A 240 -0.56 -28.44 -9.07
CA PRO A 240 -1.15 -29.77 -9.09
C PRO A 240 -2.54 -29.75 -8.42
N PRO A 241 -3.51 -30.56 -8.90
CA PRO A 241 -4.83 -30.68 -8.28
C PRO A 241 -4.78 -31.14 -6.82
N GLY A 242 -5.72 -30.67 -5.98
CA GLY A 242 -5.86 -31.11 -4.60
C GLY A 242 -4.76 -30.66 -3.63
N ARG A 243 -3.81 -29.82 -4.08
CA ARG A 243 -2.73 -29.30 -3.25
C ARG A 243 -2.97 -27.83 -2.92
N ARG A 244 -2.84 -27.48 -1.64
CA ARG A 244 -2.81 -26.10 -1.18
C ARG A 244 -1.47 -25.44 -1.53
N MET A 245 -1.53 -24.26 -2.16
CA MET A 245 -0.36 -23.50 -2.62
C MET A 245 -0.12 -22.27 -1.74
N GLY A 246 0.55 -22.44 -0.60
CA GLY A 246 0.87 -21.33 0.30
C GLY A 246 -0.36 -20.76 0.99
N HIS A 247 -1.08 -19.86 0.33
CA HIS A 247 -2.31 -19.26 0.82
C HIS A 247 -3.37 -20.32 1.15
N ALA A 248 -4.16 -20.05 2.19
CA ALA A 248 -5.24 -20.93 2.63
C ALA A 248 -6.33 -21.11 1.56
N GLY A 249 -6.62 -20.07 0.77
CA GLY A 249 -7.60 -20.11 -0.32
C GLY A 249 -7.10 -20.72 -1.63
N ALA A 250 -5.78 -20.89 -1.79
CA ALA A 250 -5.17 -21.38 -3.03
C ALA A 250 -5.20 -22.91 -3.13
N ILE A 251 -6.41 -23.48 -3.22
CA ILE A 251 -6.64 -24.92 -3.39
C ILE A 251 -7.66 -25.19 -4.49
N VAL A 252 -7.30 -26.05 -5.44
CA VAL A 252 -8.22 -26.57 -6.46
C VAL A 252 -8.95 -27.77 -5.87
N SER A 253 -10.28 -27.76 -5.86
CA SER A 253 -11.10 -28.81 -5.27
C SER A 253 -12.23 -29.22 -6.22
N GLY A 254 -12.48 -30.53 -6.34
CA GLY A 254 -13.59 -31.07 -7.15
C GLY A 254 -13.53 -30.73 -8.65
N GLY A 255 -12.35 -30.39 -9.18
CA GLY A 255 -12.18 -29.96 -10.58
C GLY A 255 -12.56 -28.51 -10.88
N ALA A 256 -13.05 -27.76 -9.89
CA ALA A 256 -13.42 -26.35 -10.02
C ALA A 256 -12.37 -25.42 -9.40
N GLY A 257 -12.34 -24.17 -9.89
CA GLY A 257 -11.42 -23.13 -9.40
C GLY A 257 -10.02 -23.27 -9.98
N THR A 258 -9.87 -23.93 -11.13
CA THR A 258 -8.60 -24.02 -11.85
C THR A 258 -8.21 -22.65 -12.43
N ALA A 259 -6.91 -22.42 -12.64
CA ALA A 259 -6.46 -21.20 -13.29
C ALA A 259 -7.01 -21.12 -14.72
N GLN A 260 -7.04 -22.24 -15.44
CA GLN A 260 -7.50 -22.34 -16.82
C GLN A 260 -8.96 -21.90 -16.97
N GLU A 261 -9.85 -22.35 -16.07
CA GLU A 261 -11.26 -21.94 -16.07
C GLU A 261 -11.42 -20.44 -15.81
N LYS A 262 -10.70 -19.91 -14.82
CA LYS A 262 -10.70 -18.46 -14.51
C LYS A 262 -10.21 -17.63 -15.69
N MET A 263 -9.12 -18.04 -16.32
CA MET A 263 -8.57 -17.37 -17.51
C MET A 263 -9.58 -17.38 -18.66
N ALA A 264 -10.17 -18.55 -18.97
CA ALA A 264 -11.19 -18.67 -20.01
C ALA A 264 -12.43 -17.81 -19.71
N ARG A 265 -12.80 -17.66 -18.44
CA ARG A 265 -13.92 -16.80 -18.01
C ARG A 265 -13.62 -15.33 -18.25
N PHE A 266 -12.42 -14.85 -17.92
CA PHE A 266 -12.00 -13.48 -18.22
C PHE A 266 -11.92 -13.21 -19.73
N GLU A 267 -11.35 -14.13 -20.51
CA GLU A 267 -11.25 -13.99 -21.96
C GLU A 267 -12.64 -13.87 -22.62
N ARG A 268 -13.62 -14.67 -22.16
CA ARG A 268 -15.01 -14.57 -22.62
C ARG A 268 -15.66 -13.23 -22.26
N ALA A 269 -15.29 -12.64 -21.12
CA ALA A 269 -15.73 -11.31 -20.70
C ALA A 269 -14.98 -10.17 -21.42
N GLY A 270 -14.12 -10.49 -22.41
CA GLY A 270 -13.32 -9.49 -23.13
C GLY A 270 -12.16 -8.92 -22.33
N VAL A 271 -11.80 -9.55 -21.21
CA VAL A 271 -10.69 -9.13 -20.35
C VAL A 271 -9.41 -9.84 -20.81
N PRO A 272 -8.41 -9.13 -21.34
CA PRO A 272 -7.12 -9.74 -21.66
C PRO A 272 -6.44 -10.29 -20.40
N VAL A 273 -5.96 -11.54 -20.51
CA VAL A 273 -5.24 -12.22 -19.45
C VAL A 273 -3.75 -12.23 -19.77
N ALA A 274 -2.94 -11.61 -18.90
CA ALA A 274 -1.50 -11.64 -19.00
C ALA A 274 -0.94 -13.03 -18.64
N LYS A 275 0.03 -13.52 -19.41
CA LYS A 275 0.73 -14.78 -19.12
C LYS A 275 1.85 -14.57 -18.10
N ILE A 276 2.50 -13.41 -18.15
CA ILE A 276 3.53 -12.98 -17.21
C ILE A 276 3.30 -11.53 -16.78
N PRO A 277 3.72 -11.12 -15.56
CA PRO A 277 3.48 -9.77 -15.04
C PRO A 277 3.98 -8.63 -15.94
N SER A 278 5.08 -8.84 -16.68
CA SER A 278 5.67 -7.82 -17.57
C SER A 278 4.83 -7.49 -18.79
N GLU A 279 3.83 -8.31 -19.15
CA GLU A 279 2.90 -8.02 -20.25
C GLU A 279 1.80 -7.02 -19.87
N ILE A 280 1.49 -6.91 -18.56
CA ILE A 280 0.35 -6.12 -18.06
C ILE A 280 0.37 -4.66 -18.54
N PRO A 281 1.50 -3.91 -18.48
CA PRO A 281 1.52 -2.54 -18.98
C PRO A 281 1.14 -2.42 -20.47
N GLY A 282 1.60 -3.34 -21.32
CA GLY A 282 1.27 -3.33 -22.74
C GLY A 282 -0.22 -3.57 -23.01
N LEU A 283 -0.81 -4.54 -22.30
CA LEU A 283 -2.23 -4.86 -22.40
C LEU A 283 -3.12 -3.70 -21.92
N LEU A 284 -2.73 -3.04 -20.83
CA LEU A 284 -3.42 -1.84 -20.34
C LEU A 284 -3.37 -0.71 -21.35
N ALA A 285 -2.20 -0.42 -21.91
CA ALA A 285 -2.04 0.63 -22.91
C ALA A 285 -2.94 0.39 -24.14
N ALA A 286 -3.03 -0.85 -24.61
CA ALA A 286 -3.91 -1.24 -25.70
C ALA A 286 -5.40 -1.05 -25.34
N GLY A 287 -5.81 -1.46 -24.13
CA GLY A 287 -7.18 -1.29 -23.64
C GLY A 287 -7.58 0.18 -23.51
N ILE A 288 -6.69 1.02 -22.98
CA ILE A 288 -6.92 2.46 -22.84
C ILE A 288 -7.01 3.14 -24.22
N ALA A 289 -6.12 2.79 -25.16
CA ALA A 289 -6.11 3.39 -26.49
C ALA A 289 -7.41 3.13 -27.28
N LYS A 290 -7.99 1.92 -27.16
CA LYS A 290 -9.26 1.56 -27.81
C LYS A 290 -10.45 2.42 -27.35
N ARG A 291 -10.37 3.02 -26.16
CA ARG A 291 -11.45 3.84 -25.57
C ARG A 291 -11.46 5.29 -26.05
N GLY A 292 -10.44 5.74 -26.78
CA GLY A 292 -10.33 7.08 -27.34
C GLY A 292 -9.99 8.20 -26.33
N PRO A 293 -9.85 9.46 -26.79
CA PRO A 293 -9.23 10.56 -26.03
C PRO A 293 -9.93 10.99 -24.73
N LYS A 294 -11.16 10.51 -24.46
CA LYS A 294 -11.84 10.80 -23.19
C LYS A 294 -11.23 10.05 -21.99
N GLY A 295 -10.38 9.05 -22.22
CA GLY A 295 -9.78 8.20 -21.17
C GLY A 295 -8.33 8.49 -20.79
N LEU A 296 -7.70 9.54 -21.34
CA LEU A 296 -6.27 9.82 -21.07
C LEU A 296 -6.06 11.24 -20.56
N ARG A 297 -6.24 11.46 -19.25
CA ARG A 297 -5.64 12.61 -18.58
C ARG A 297 -4.25 12.24 -18.09
N VAL A 298 -3.28 12.24 -19.01
CA VAL A 298 -1.86 12.09 -18.66
C VAL A 298 -1.50 13.20 -17.67
N VAL A 299 -1.09 12.82 -16.46
CA VAL A 299 -0.47 13.76 -15.52
C VAL A 299 0.88 14.13 -16.13
N ARG A 300 0.95 15.29 -16.80
CA ARG A 300 2.23 15.83 -17.27
C ARG A 300 3.10 16.13 -16.05
N GLY A 301 4.04 15.23 -15.75
CA GLY A 301 5.12 15.48 -14.82
C GLY A 301 5.83 16.78 -15.20
N GLY A 302 5.90 17.73 -14.26
CA GLY A 302 6.57 19.00 -14.45
C GLY A 302 8.04 18.77 -14.76
N ARG A 303 8.42 18.82 -16.05
CA ARG A 303 9.80 19.03 -16.44
C ARG A 303 10.22 20.40 -15.95
N ARG A 304 10.98 20.46 -14.85
CA ARG A 304 11.82 21.62 -14.55
C ARG A 304 12.70 21.86 -15.79
N LYS A 305 12.45 22.97 -16.51
CA LYS A 305 13.33 23.43 -17.59
C LYS A 305 14.69 23.72 -16.95
N ALA A 306 15.72 22.98 -17.37
CA ALA A 306 17.10 23.35 -17.12
C ALA A 306 17.36 24.72 -17.74
N ALA A 307 17.84 25.66 -16.93
CA ALA A 307 18.24 26.98 -17.41
C ALA A 307 19.47 26.82 -18.34
N LYS A 308 19.39 27.37 -19.56
CA LYS A 308 20.53 27.47 -20.47
C LYS A 308 21.57 28.45 -19.90
N PRO A 309 22.87 28.20 -20.06
CA PRO A 309 23.89 29.17 -19.70
C PRO A 309 23.84 30.34 -20.69
N GLY A 310 23.55 31.54 -20.18
CA GLY A 310 23.56 32.78 -20.94
C GLY A 310 24.96 33.12 -21.42
N GLY A 311 25.09 33.35 -22.73
CA GLY A 311 26.33 33.68 -23.41
C GLY A 311 26.91 35.03 -23.00
N LYS A 312 28.24 35.09 -23.08
CA LYS A 312 29.07 36.29 -22.94
C LYS A 312 28.59 37.41 -23.88
N LYS A 313 28.39 38.61 -23.31
CA LYS A 313 28.65 39.88 -24.00
C LYS A 313 29.47 40.76 -23.08
N ALA A 314 30.67 41.11 -23.54
CA ALA A 314 31.48 42.18 -23.00
C ALA A 314 31.14 43.48 -23.73
N ALA A 315 31.08 44.60 -23.00
CA ALA A 315 31.75 45.84 -23.37
C ALA A 315 31.55 46.92 -22.28
N ALA A 316 32.70 47.36 -21.75
CA ALA A 316 33.09 48.74 -21.48
C ALA A 316 32.24 49.66 -20.57
N GLY A 317 32.90 50.11 -19.49
CA GLY A 317 33.00 51.55 -19.21
C GLY A 317 32.41 52.04 -17.89
N ALA A 318 33.22 52.06 -16.82
CA ALA A 318 33.36 53.22 -15.93
C ALA A 318 34.51 53.01 -14.93
N ARG A 319 35.39 54.00 -14.89
CA ARG A 319 36.60 54.10 -14.07
C ARG A 319 36.29 54.61 -12.65
N LYS A 320 37.23 54.31 -11.74
CA LYS A 320 37.62 55.01 -10.49
C LYS A 320 36.70 54.86 -9.26
N ALA A 321 37.24 54.20 -8.21
CA ALA A 321 37.67 54.87 -6.97
C ALA A 321 38.45 53.93 -6.03
N ALA A 322 39.62 54.40 -5.57
CA ALA A 322 40.42 54.11 -4.35
C ALA A 322 40.52 52.65 -3.83
N ALA A 323 41.68 51.96 -3.79
CA ALA A 323 42.98 52.27 -3.15
C ALA A 323 42.91 52.48 -1.61
N GLY A 324 43.32 51.48 -0.83
CA GLY A 324 43.66 51.64 0.60
C GLY A 324 43.92 50.32 1.36
N ALA A 325 45.13 50.21 1.95
CA ALA A 325 45.64 49.21 2.91
C ALA A 325 45.98 47.78 2.38
N ARG A 326 47.20 47.50 1.87
CA ARG A 326 48.45 47.09 2.58
C ARG A 326 48.21 45.99 3.65
N LYS A 327 48.57 44.72 3.38
CA LYS A 327 49.89 44.06 3.55
C LYS A 327 50.42 44.01 5.00
N THR A 328 50.40 42.80 5.59
CA THR A 328 51.48 42.16 6.38
C THR A 328 51.14 40.65 6.50
N ALA A 329 51.83 39.77 5.76
CA ALA A 329 52.98 38.98 6.21
C ALA A 329 52.67 38.11 7.46
N ALA A 330 52.34 36.82 7.31
CA ALA A 330 53.22 35.67 7.08
C ALA A 330 53.79 35.01 8.37
N ARG A 331 53.48 33.71 8.50
CA ARG A 331 54.33 32.60 9.02
C ARG A 331 54.74 32.59 10.51
N ARG A 332 54.29 31.55 11.24
CA ARG A 332 55.06 30.34 11.71
C ARG A 332 54.32 29.68 12.89
N LYS A 333 53.89 28.42 12.74
CA LYS A 333 54.54 27.15 13.21
C LYS A 333 54.26 26.75 14.67
N THR A 334 53.51 25.65 14.79
CA THR A 334 53.75 24.44 15.63
C THR A 334 54.14 24.59 17.11
N THR A 335 53.34 23.99 18.01
CA THR A 335 53.86 23.13 19.09
C THR A 335 52.82 22.12 19.58
N LYS A 336 53.25 20.84 19.63
CA LYS A 336 52.64 19.68 20.29
C LYS A 336 52.65 19.86 21.83
N ARG A 337 51.64 19.32 22.53
CA ARG A 337 51.78 18.81 23.91
C ARG A 337 51.00 17.51 24.13
N LYS A 338 51.68 16.56 24.79
CA LYS A 338 51.30 15.17 25.13
C LYS A 338 50.43 15.10 26.41
N PRO A 339 49.79 13.95 26.70
CA PRO A 339 48.91 13.76 27.86
C PRO A 339 49.68 13.37 29.13
N ILE A 340 49.13 13.73 30.29
CA ILE A 340 49.63 13.41 31.63
C ILE A 340 48.99 12.09 32.13
N LYS A 341 49.82 11.16 32.60
CA LYS A 341 49.46 9.98 33.40
C LYS A 341 49.85 10.22 34.86
N THR A 342 48.98 9.88 35.82
CA THR A 342 49.29 9.68 37.25
C THR A 342 48.52 8.44 37.72
N LYS A 343 49.21 7.29 37.84
CA LYS A 343 49.67 6.61 39.08
C LYS A 343 48.57 6.01 39.98
N ARG A 344 48.59 4.67 39.99
CA ARG A 344 48.11 3.67 40.97
C ARG A 344 48.06 4.13 42.42
N ARG A 345 47.04 3.67 43.17
CA ARG A 345 47.17 3.07 44.51
C ARG A 345 46.07 2.02 44.74
N SER A 346 46.43 0.98 45.46
CA SER A 346 45.69 -0.25 45.76
C SER A 346 45.45 -0.36 47.27
N ARG A 347 44.26 -0.89 47.64
CA ARG A 347 43.90 -1.58 48.91
C ARG A 347 43.80 -0.74 50.20
N PRO A 348 43.12 -1.21 51.27
CA PRO A 348 42.66 -2.58 51.61
C PRO A 348 41.42 -3.08 50.86
#